data_AF-A0ABD2FNZ2-F1
#
_entry.id   AF-A0ABD2FNZ2-F1
#
_cell.length_a   1.000
_cell.length_b   1.000
_cell.length_c   1.000
_cell.angle_alpha   90.00
_cell.angle_beta   90.00
_cell.angle_gamma   90.00
#
_symmetry.space_group_name_H-M   'P 1'
#
loop_
_entity.id
_entity.type
_entity.pdbx_description
1 polymer ?
#
loop_
_entity_poly.entity_id
_entity_poly.type
_entity_poly.pdbx_seq_one_letter_code
_entity_poly.pdbx_strand_id
1 'polypeptide(L)'
;MDSSRFVHRRKPDIPVIGPRAPDKKQHIQEVSVKSIELSKVIRLLEDPLTVNLKERHLFVLKKLLKRSQIGFLLKELTGIAKILNICAEKVTDHPEYQPIFCEALDICRLPFLKEKSSDELNYAQDVIEFLSHMGCLMRVSDAEVRQHIVESVKSFYSSVAPKLLPDGTEGLTKTKPRTFHSDNRFSRLALRLQPTSPGYRLQLLERSDLAQTLLLSMAALENQPGIKLLLLQTLQILSSSSVNMNCASILQAGGAETICLHMNQPDPNGQVLFRSSEILWNLLERGSTEVTAQLSSMECVISLKEAFLHQLINGFRHSDLQLRNDLLVITTLIAGNPNSLLIESLFAKQLVVFATFPELKSHNPLVSNLKLSYNNEDLKMKKMLLNLLVLMSKDLAALQLYKEERVLLALLMLVRPPAASPERRSASRKWSSAQQEEVQLQALATLCSLAPIMLEDYMSCQGNAVLLLLLDWCVAQGEDAM
;
A
#
# COMPACT_ATOMS: atom_id res chain seq x y z
N MET A 1 43.76 79.26 9.13
CA MET A 1 42.66 78.64 9.89
C MET A 1 41.54 78.35 8.91
N ASP A 2 41.39 77.07 8.56
CA ASP A 2 40.20 76.27 8.18
C ASP A 2 38.97 76.93 7.51
N SER A 3 38.23 76.31 6.60
CA SER A 3 38.31 75.07 5.80
C SER A 3 37.06 75.02 4.88
N SER A 4 37.08 74.12 3.88
CA SER A 4 35.95 73.59 3.04
C SER A 4 35.11 74.57 2.18
N ARG A 5 35.35 74.74 0.87
CA ARG A 5 35.14 73.90 -0.35
C ARG A 5 33.68 73.61 -0.76
N PHE A 6 33.17 74.42 -1.70
CA PHE A 6 32.31 74.05 -2.83
C PHE A 6 32.68 74.94 -4.02
N VAL A 7 32.96 74.38 -5.20
CA VAL A 7 33.12 75.16 -6.44
C VAL A 7 32.32 74.54 -7.58
N HIS A 8 31.78 75.47 -8.36
CA HIS A 8 30.69 75.44 -9.32
C HIS A 8 31.22 75.45 -10.77
N ARG A 9 30.31 75.13 -11.71
CA ARG A 9 30.08 75.74 -13.06
C ARG A 9 30.75 75.20 -14.34
N ARG A 10 29.88 74.59 -15.18
CA ARG A 10 29.41 74.91 -16.57
C ARG A 10 30.36 75.05 -17.80
N LYS A 11 30.11 74.15 -18.80
CA LYS A 11 29.95 74.24 -20.30
C LYS A 11 31.12 74.76 -21.18
N PRO A 12 31.25 74.48 -22.52
CA PRO A 12 30.23 74.18 -23.57
C PRO A 12 30.63 73.15 -24.71
N ASP A 13 29.91 73.21 -25.84
CA ASP A 13 29.65 72.27 -26.96
C ASP A 13 30.72 71.99 -28.08
N ILE A 14 30.69 70.73 -28.58
CA ILE A 14 30.78 70.11 -29.96
C ILE A 14 32.05 70.32 -30.86
N PRO A 15 32.57 69.25 -31.53
CA PRO A 15 32.28 69.01 -32.96
C PRO A 15 31.95 67.54 -33.36
N VAL A 16 31.10 67.41 -34.37
CA VAL A 16 30.65 66.17 -35.07
C VAL A 16 31.49 65.95 -36.34
N ILE A 17 31.98 64.72 -36.58
CA ILE A 17 32.24 64.14 -37.93
C ILE A 17 32.06 62.61 -37.88
N GLY A 18 31.19 62.03 -38.72
CA GLY A 18 31.18 60.59 -39.09
C GLY A 18 31.54 60.42 -40.58
N PRO A 19 31.28 59.28 -41.26
CA PRO A 19 31.27 57.86 -40.86
C PRO A 19 32.19 56.99 -41.77
N ARG A 20 32.52 55.74 -41.38
CA ARG A 20 32.98 54.69 -42.32
C ARG A 20 32.32 53.34 -42.00
N ALA A 21 31.74 52.74 -43.03
CA ALA A 21 31.02 51.47 -43.04
C ALA A 21 31.98 50.26 -43.27
N PRO A 22 31.51 49.03 -43.48
CA PRO A 22 31.75 47.88 -42.60
C PRO A 22 32.70 46.82 -43.21
N ASP A 23 33.43 46.07 -42.38
CA ASP A 23 34.21 44.91 -42.87
C ASP A 23 33.85 43.61 -42.13
N LYS A 24 33.22 42.73 -42.92
CA LYS A 24 33.36 41.27 -43.01
C LYS A 24 33.06 40.37 -41.82
N LYS A 25 31.88 39.75 -41.96
CA LYS A 25 31.53 38.38 -41.55
C LYS A 25 32.72 37.41 -41.65
N GLN A 26 33.10 36.81 -40.52
CA GLN A 26 33.69 35.46 -40.51
C GLN A 26 32.62 34.48 -40.03
N HIS A 27 32.16 33.68 -40.98
CA HIS A 27 31.38 32.47 -40.80
C HIS A 27 32.20 31.47 -39.97
N ILE A 28 31.87 31.28 -38.70
CA ILE A 28 32.10 30.00 -38.04
C ILE A 28 30.79 29.23 -38.21
N GLN A 29 30.81 28.35 -39.20
CA GLN A 29 29.73 27.43 -39.50
C GLN A 29 29.70 26.37 -38.40
N GLU A 30 29.00 26.66 -37.29
CA GLU A 30 28.57 25.62 -36.37
C GLU A 30 27.68 24.66 -37.15
N VAL A 31 28.19 23.44 -37.37
CA VAL A 31 27.42 22.32 -37.93
C VAL A 31 26.28 22.04 -36.96
N SER A 32 25.11 22.60 -37.23
CA SER A 32 23.90 22.36 -36.47
C SER A 32 23.48 20.90 -36.66
N VAL A 33 23.82 20.07 -35.67
CA VAL A 33 23.29 18.72 -35.58
C VAL A 33 21.78 18.89 -35.39
N LYS A 34 21.01 18.71 -36.47
CA LYS A 34 19.54 18.81 -36.47
C LYS A 34 19.00 18.07 -35.24
N SER A 35 18.46 18.83 -34.30
CA SER A 35 17.74 18.29 -33.16
C SER A 35 16.60 17.42 -33.72
N ILE A 36 16.39 16.26 -33.12
CA ILE A 36 15.19 15.49 -33.43
C ILE A 36 14.12 16.19 -32.62
N GLU A 37 13.31 16.98 -33.30
CA GLU A 37 12.15 17.59 -32.67
C GLU A 37 11.13 16.48 -32.41
N LEU A 38 10.69 16.35 -31.16
CA LEU A 38 9.70 15.37 -30.71
C LEU A 38 8.41 15.44 -31.55
N SER A 39 8.02 16.65 -31.99
CA SER A 39 6.90 16.88 -32.90
C SER A 39 7.05 16.17 -34.24
N LYS A 40 8.26 16.10 -34.81
CA LYS A 40 8.53 15.38 -36.06
C LYS A 40 8.44 13.87 -35.87
N VAL A 41 8.83 13.37 -34.70
CA VAL A 41 8.68 11.94 -34.35
C VAL A 41 7.21 11.58 -34.24
N ILE A 42 6.43 12.35 -33.47
CA ILE A 42 4.98 12.13 -33.31
C ILE A 42 4.27 12.16 -34.66
N ARG A 43 4.52 13.18 -35.50
CA ARG A 43 3.94 13.27 -36.84
C ARG A 43 4.28 12.06 -37.71
N LEU A 44 5.50 11.54 -37.64
CA LEU A 44 5.89 10.35 -38.38
C LEU A 44 5.09 9.11 -37.92
N LEU A 45 4.80 9.00 -36.62
CA LEU A 45 4.09 7.85 -36.06
C LEU A 45 2.58 7.88 -36.34
N GLU A 46 1.99 9.07 -36.43
CA GLU A 46 0.54 9.29 -36.59
C GLU A 46 0.10 9.49 -38.06
N ASP A 47 0.97 10.00 -38.94
CA ASP A 47 0.58 10.34 -40.31
C ASP A 47 0.06 9.10 -41.07
N PRO A 48 -1.16 9.13 -41.64
CA PRO A 48 -1.76 7.99 -42.35
C PRO A 48 -0.88 7.44 -43.48
N LEU A 49 -0.04 8.27 -44.10
CA LEU A 49 0.87 7.86 -45.17
C LEU A 49 2.11 7.14 -44.64
N THR A 50 2.46 7.33 -43.36
CA THR A 50 3.64 6.70 -42.74
C THR A 50 3.30 5.69 -41.66
N VAL A 51 2.03 5.52 -41.29
CA VAL A 51 1.56 4.63 -40.21
C VAL A 51 2.07 3.19 -40.30
N ASN A 52 2.34 2.71 -41.53
CA ASN A 52 2.83 1.36 -41.85
C ASN A 52 4.36 1.28 -42.01
N LEU A 53 5.10 2.38 -41.89
CA LEU A 53 6.57 2.42 -42.02
C LEU A 53 7.28 1.98 -40.74
N LYS A 54 6.99 0.76 -40.29
CA LYS A 54 7.45 0.17 -39.04
C LYS A 54 8.95 0.31 -38.80
N GLU A 55 9.80 -0.09 -39.74
CA GLU A 55 11.26 -0.02 -39.57
C GLU A 55 11.74 1.42 -39.31
N ARG A 56 11.13 2.38 -40.02
CA ARG A 56 11.42 3.80 -39.85
C ARG A 56 10.97 4.30 -38.49
N HIS A 57 9.81 3.86 -38.01
CA HIS A 57 9.33 4.17 -36.66
C HIS A 57 10.31 3.64 -35.60
N LEU A 58 10.63 2.35 -35.65
CA LEU A 58 11.54 1.71 -34.71
C LEU A 58 12.92 2.38 -34.70
N PHE A 59 13.43 2.76 -35.87
CA PHE A 59 14.70 3.48 -36.00
C PHE A 59 14.68 4.85 -35.31
N VAL A 60 13.64 5.66 -35.57
CA VAL A 60 13.53 7.01 -35.00
C VAL A 60 13.29 6.95 -33.50
N LEU A 61 12.46 6.01 -33.03
CA LEU A 61 12.20 5.78 -31.61
C LEU A 61 13.48 5.35 -30.87
N LYS A 62 14.23 4.37 -31.38
CA LYS A 62 15.53 3.98 -30.80
C LYS A 62 16.50 5.16 -30.74
N LYS A 63 16.50 6.03 -31.76
CA LYS A 63 17.35 7.22 -31.78
C LYS A 63 16.91 8.27 -30.74
N LEU A 64 15.62 8.39 -30.48
CA LEU A 64 15.07 9.22 -29.41
C LEU A 64 15.50 8.68 -28.04
N LEU A 65 15.24 7.40 -27.75
CA LEU A 65 15.57 6.80 -26.45
C LEU A 65 17.08 6.81 -26.15
N LYS A 66 17.93 6.62 -27.16
CA LYS A 66 19.39 6.77 -27.01
C LYS A 66 19.83 8.17 -26.55
N ARG A 67 19.03 9.22 -26.78
CA ARG A 67 19.32 10.58 -26.29
C ARG A 67 18.77 10.82 -24.88
N SER A 68 17.76 10.06 -24.48
CA SER A 68 17.07 10.17 -23.18
C SER A 68 17.61 9.21 -22.12
N GLN A 69 18.79 8.62 -22.32
CA GLN A 69 19.37 7.61 -21.40
C GLN A 69 19.66 8.13 -19.99
N ILE A 70 19.65 9.44 -19.77
CA ILE A 70 19.81 10.08 -18.46
C ILE A 70 18.49 10.57 -17.84
N GLY A 71 17.35 10.32 -18.50
CA GLY A 71 16.01 10.75 -18.08
C GLY A 71 15.28 11.57 -19.14
N PHE A 72 13.97 11.75 -18.95
CA PHE A 72 13.13 12.60 -19.79
C PHE A 72 13.09 14.04 -19.28
N LEU A 73 13.07 14.99 -20.20
CA LEU A 73 12.99 16.41 -19.89
C LEU A 73 11.54 16.82 -19.57
N LEU A 74 11.33 17.63 -18.53
CA LEU A 74 9.99 18.06 -18.09
C LEU A 74 9.14 18.62 -19.25
N LYS A 75 9.72 19.51 -20.06
CA LYS A 75 9.04 20.14 -21.21
C LYS A 75 8.66 19.18 -22.35
N GLU A 76 9.19 17.96 -22.33
CA GLU A 76 8.96 16.94 -23.36
C GLU A 76 7.96 15.86 -22.90
N LEU A 77 7.58 15.83 -21.62
CA LEU A 77 6.77 14.75 -21.03
C LEU A 77 5.44 14.54 -21.76
N THR A 78 4.73 15.60 -22.13
CA THR A 78 3.48 15.51 -22.89
C THR A 78 3.67 14.79 -24.23
N GLY A 79 4.80 15.04 -24.91
CA GLY A 79 5.11 14.35 -26.17
C GLY A 79 5.61 12.92 -25.97
N ILE A 80 6.34 12.66 -24.87
CA ILE A 80 6.74 11.30 -24.51
C ILE A 80 5.51 10.45 -24.15
N ALA A 81 4.54 10.99 -23.41
CA ALA A 81 3.28 10.31 -23.11
C ALA A 81 2.53 9.91 -24.39
N LYS A 82 2.48 10.80 -25.40
CA LYS A 82 1.90 10.48 -26.72
C LYS A 82 2.63 9.33 -27.40
N ILE A 83 3.97 9.34 -27.38
CA ILE A 83 4.77 8.26 -27.96
C ILE A 83 4.51 6.94 -27.24
N LEU A 84 4.43 6.93 -25.90
CA LEU A 84 4.11 5.74 -25.13
C LEU A 84 2.72 5.19 -25.48
N ASN A 85 1.71 6.06 -25.62
CA ASN A 85 0.37 5.66 -26.06
C ASN A 85 0.38 5.03 -27.46
N ILE A 86 1.08 5.63 -28.42
CA ILE A 86 1.19 5.05 -29.77
C ILE A 86 1.90 3.68 -29.73
N CYS A 87 2.95 3.55 -28.90
CA CYS A 87 3.61 2.25 -28.71
C CYS A 87 2.67 1.22 -28.06
N ALA A 88 1.86 1.64 -27.09
CA ALA A 88 0.88 0.81 -26.42
C ALA A 88 -0.25 0.32 -27.36
N GLU A 89 -0.67 1.13 -28.31
CA GLU A 89 -1.63 0.72 -29.34
C GLU A 89 -0.98 -0.27 -30.32
N LYS A 90 0.25 0.01 -30.76
CA LYS A 90 0.94 -0.80 -31.77
C LYS A 90 1.50 -2.11 -31.25
N VAL A 91 1.83 -2.24 -29.96
CA VAL A 91 2.50 -3.44 -29.42
C VAL A 91 1.65 -4.71 -29.57
N THR A 92 0.32 -4.56 -29.53
CA THR A 92 -0.63 -5.67 -29.69
C THR A 92 -0.55 -6.30 -31.08
N ASP A 93 -0.49 -5.47 -32.13
CA ASP A 93 -0.44 -5.93 -33.53
C ASP A 93 1.01 -6.10 -34.05
N HIS A 94 1.97 -5.43 -33.41
CA HIS A 94 3.37 -5.35 -33.80
C HIS A 94 4.29 -5.53 -32.59
N PRO A 95 4.58 -6.78 -32.18
CA PRO A 95 5.40 -7.09 -31.01
C PRO A 95 6.81 -6.47 -31.02
N GLU A 96 7.34 -6.08 -32.16
CA GLU A 96 8.65 -5.44 -32.31
C GLU A 96 8.71 -4.02 -31.70
N TYR A 97 7.56 -3.44 -31.36
CA TYR A 97 7.48 -2.23 -30.55
C TYR A 97 7.72 -2.51 -29.06
N GLN A 98 7.52 -3.73 -28.57
CA GLN A 98 7.65 -4.11 -27.17
C GLN A 98 9.03 -3.75 -26.59
N PRO A 99 10.18 -4.06 -27.21
CA PRO A 99 11.48 -3.74 -26.62
C PRO A 99 11.73 -2.23 -26.51
N ILE A 100 11.23 -1.45 -27.48
CA ILE A 100 11.32 0.02 -27.45
C ILE A 100 10.44 0.57 -26.34
N PHE A 101 9.25 0.00 -26.17
CA PHE A 101 8.31 0.42 -25.15
C PHE A 101 8.85 0.13 -23.75
N CYS A 102 9.37 -1.07 -23.51
CA CYS A 102 10.06 -1.44 -22.28
C CYS A 102 11.29 -0.53 -22.01
N GLU A 103 12.12 -0.24 -23.01
CA GLU A 103 13.26 0.69 -22.86
C GLU A 103 12.79 2.10 -22.46
N ALA A 104 11.69 2.58 -23.03
CA ALA A 104 11.11 3.87 -22.65
C ALA A 104 10.60 3.88 -21.21
N LEU A 105 9.93 2.80 -20.77
CA LEU A 105 9.48 2.62 -19.39
C LEU A 105 10.66 2.52 -18.41
N ASP A 106 11.77 1.91 -18.80
CA ASP A 106 13.00 1.87 -18.00
C ASP A 106 13.61 3.25 -17.82
N ILE A 107 13.58 4.10 -18.86
CA ILE A 107 14.01 5.50 -18.74
C ILE A 107 13.11 6.26 -17.76
N CYS A 108 11.81 5.96 -17.67
CA CYS A 108 10.91 6.58 -16.68
C CYS A 108 11.37 6.34 -15.23
N ARG A 109 12.16 5.28 -14.95
CA ARG A 109 12.71 5.02 -13.60
C ARG A 109 13.62 6.14 -13.12
N LEU A 110 14.31 6.80 -14.04
CA LEU A 110 15.23 7.91 -13.77
C LEU A 110 14.49 9.20 -13.38
N PRO A 111 15.09 10.08 -12.55
CA PRO A 111 14.53 11.40 -12.29
C PRO A 111 14.25 12.17 -13.59
N PHE A 112 13.17 12.94 -13.61
CA PHE A 112 12.94 13.88 -14.71
C PHE A 112 14.02 14.97 -14.70
N LEU A 113 14.27 15.55 -15.87
CA LEU A 113 15.31 16.56 -16.07
C LEU A 113 14.67 17.95 -16.20
N LYS A 114 15.34 18.95 -15.63
CA LYS A 114 14.99 20.37 -15.71
C LYS A 114 16.14 21.18 -16.30
N GLU A 115 15.80 22.27 -17.00
CA GLU A 115 16.77 23.27 -17.48
C GLU A 115 16.93 24.40 -16.46
N LYS A 116 15.87 24.71 -15.72
CA LYS A 116 15.81 25.78 -14.71
C LYS A 116 15.01 25.33 -13.50
N SER A 117 15.26 25.92 -12.34
CA SER A 117 14.49 25.60 -11.11
C SER A 117 12.99 25.90 -11.24
N SER A 118 12.61 26.91 -12.03
CA SER A 118 11.21 27.25 -12.29
C SER A 118 10.44 26.16 -13.05
N ASP A 119 11.13 25.26 -13.74
CA ASP A 119 10.49 24.22 -14.55
C ASP A 119 9.66 23.27 -13.69
N GLU A 120 10.07 23.00 -12.44
CA GLU A 120 9.31 22.15 -11.52
C GLU A 120 7.91 22.70 -11.21
N LEU A 121 7.76 24.03 -11.16
CA LEU A 121 6.46 24.68 -10.99
C LEU A 121 5.71 24.75 -12.31
N ASN A 122 6.39 25.10 -13.39
CA ASN A 122 5.77 25.32 -14.70
C ASN A 122 5.21 24.03 -15.32
N TYR A 123 5.88 22.89 -15.13
CA TYR A 123 5.50 21.60 -15.73
C TYR A 123 4.91 20.62 -14.69
N ALA A 124 4.51 21.11 -13.51
CA ALA A 124 3.93 20.24 -12.48
C ALA A 124 2.69 19.50 -12.98
N GLN A 125 1.81 20.19 -13.72
CA GLN A 125 0.61 19.59 -14.30
C GLN A 125 0.94 18.54 -15.37
N ASP A 126 1.91 18.82 -16.25
CA ASP A 126 2.36 17.86 -17.26
C ASP A 126 2.93 16.58 -16.63
N VAL A 127 3.61 16.70 -15.47
CA VAL A 127 4.11 15.54 -14.71
C VAL A 127 2.96 14.75 -14.09
N ILE A 128 1.98 15.42 -13.47
CA ILE A 128 0.79 14.76 -12.90
C ILE A 128 0.08 13.96 -13.99
N GLU A 129 -0.19 14.58 -15.15
CA GLU A 129 -0.80 13.92 -16.28
C GLU A 129 0.05 12.78 -16.83
N PHE A 130 1.36 12.97 -16.95
CA PHE A 130 2.28 11.91 -17.38
C PHE A 130 2.21 10.69 -16.45
N LEU A 131 2.19 10.91 -15.14
CA LEU A 131 2.07 9.85 -14.14
C LEU A 131 0.70 9.15 -14.23
N SER A 132 -0.41 9.89 -14.32
CA SER A 132 -1.73 9.29 -14.57
C SER A 132 -1.73 8.43 -15.85
N HIS A 133 -1.11 8.90 -16.93
CA HIS A 133 -0.99 8.15 -18.17
C HIS A 133 -0.20 6.85 -17.99
N MET A 134 0.86 6.82 -17.18
CA MET A 134 1.61 5.59 -16.91
C MET A 134 0.72 4.48 -16.32
N GLY A 135 -0.17 4.82 -15.38
CA GLY A 135 -1.10 3.85 -14.81
C GLY A 135 -2.09 3.31 -15.86
N CYS A 136 -2.58 4.18 -16.74
CA CYS A 136 -3.45 3.80 -17.87
C CYS A 136 -2.80 2.83 -18.86
N LEU A 137 -1.47 2.77 -18.95
CA LEU A 137 -0.76 1.83 -19.83
C LEU A 137 -0.87 0.37 -19.36
N MET A 138 -1.31 0.12 -18.12
CA MET A 138 -1.57 -1.25 -17.63
C MET A 138 -2.66 -1.99 -18.44
N ARG A 139 -3.47 -1.27 -19.23
CA ARG A 139 -4.45 -1.85 -20.16
C ARG A 139 -3.82 -2.70 -21.27
N VAL A 140 -2.54 -2.48 -21.57
CA VAL A 140 -1.80 -3.22 -22.61
C VAL A 140 -1.75 -4.71 -22.23
N SER A 141 -2.07 -5.60 -23.16
CA SER A 141 -2.21 -7.05 -22.91
C SER A 141 -0.88 -7.80 -22.71
N ASP A 142 0.24 -7.09 -22.80
CA ASP A 142 1.59 -7.65 -22.73
C ASP A 142 2.10 -7.71 -21.27
N ALA A 143 2.53 -8.91 -20.85
CA ALA A 143 2.98 -9.16 -19.48
C ALA A 143 4.27 -8.42 -19.13
N GLU A 144 5.24 -8.36 -20.06
CA GLU A 144 6.51 -7.68 -19.82
C GLU A 144 6.29 -6.17 -19.70
N VAL A 145 5.46 -5.58 -20.56
CA VAL A 145 5.09 -4.15 -20.48
C VAL A 145 4.45 -3.83 -19.13
N ARG A 146 3.46 -4.61 -18.68
CA ARG A 146 2.82 -4.43 -17.37
C ARG A 146 3.82 -4.51 -16.22
N GLN A 147 4.72 -5.50 -16.26
CA GLN A 147 5.77 -5.62 -15.27
C GLN A 147 6.66 -4.35 -15.24
N HIS A 148 7.11 -3.86 -16.39
CA HIS A 148 7.93 -2.66 -16.47
C HIS A 148 7.21 -1.41 -15.96
N ILE A 149 5.90 -1.27 -16.21
CA ILE A 149 5.11 -0.15 -15.66
C ILE A 149 5.14 -0.18 -14.13
N VAL A 150 4.80 -1.32 -13.52
CA VAL A 150 4.72 -1.44 -12.06
C VAL A 150 6.11 -1.28 -11.42
N GLU A 151 7.16 -1.88 -11.99
CA GLU A 151 8.53 -1.68 -11.53
C GLU A 151 8.97 -0.21 -11.63
N SER A 152 8.56 0.49 -12.70
CA SER A 152 8.89 1.89 -12.86
C SER A 152 8.25 2.76 -11.80
N VAL A 153 6.98 2.57 -11.49
CA VAL A 153 6.30 3.25 -10.38
C VAL A 153 7.00 2.97 -9.06
N LYS A 154 7.26 1.69 -8.77
CA LYS A 154 7.94 1.27 -7.53
C LYS A 154 9.30 1.93 -7.36
N SER A 155 10.05 2.12 -8.45
CA SER A 155 11.37 2.76 -8.44
C SER A 155 11.36 4.23 -7.97
N PHE A 156 10.22 4.92 -8.08
CA PHE A 156 10.10 6.32 -7.66
C PHE A 156 10.37 6.48 -6.16
N TYR A 157 9.98 5.48 -5.36
CA TYR A 157 10.20 5.45 -3.91
C TYR A 157 11.64 5.07 -3.54
N SER A 158 12.29 4.22 -4.32
CA SER A 158 13.71 3.87 -4.13
C SER A 158 14.66 5.06 -4.35
N SER A 159 14.23 6.07 -5.11
CA SER A 159 15.02 7.28 -5.39
C SER A 159 15.05 8.30 -4.24
N VAL A 160 14.30 8.06 -3.15
CA VAL A 160 14.14 9.00 -2.02
C VAL A 160 14.48 8.37 -0.66
N ALA A 161 14.43 7.04 -0.52
CA ALA A 161 14.68 6.37 0.75
C ALA A 161 16.12 6.59 1.29
N PRO A 162 16.31 7.10 2.51
CA PRO A 162 17.54 6.85 3.27
C PRO A 162 17.68 5.34 3.44
N LYS A 163 18.89 4.80 3.26
CA LYS A 163 19.19 3.39 3.57
C LYS A 163 19.07 3.16 5.09
N LEU A 164 17.86 3.00 5.60
CA LEU A 164 17.61 2.46 6.93
C LEU A 164 17.46 0.94 6.77
N LEU A 165 18.56 0.24 7.00
CA LEU A 165 18.59 -1.21 7.20
C LEU A 165 18.03 -1.52 8.58
N PRO A 166 17.08 -2.45 8.74
CA PRO A 166 16.95 -3.23 9.95
C PRO A 166 18.10 -4.24 9.99
N ASP A 167 18.73 -4.34 11.15
CA ASP A 167 19.81 -5.24 11.47
C ASP A 167 19.39 -6.72 11.31
N GLY A 168 20.33 -7.57 10.86
CA GLY A 168 20.26 -9.02 11.00
C GLY A 168 19.67 -9.85 9.84
N THR A 169 20.41 -10.03 8.74
CA THR A 169 20.95 -11.35 8.29
C THR A 169 21.70 -11.21 6.96
N GLU A 170 22.85 -11.85 6.90
CA GLU A 170 23.84 -11.75 5.83
C GLU A 170 23.42 -12.45 4.53
N GLY A 171 23.88 -11.87 3.41
CA GLY A 171 24.27 -12.62 2.21
C GLY A 171 23.27 -12.64 1.05
N LEU A 172 23.32 -11.63 0.16
CA LEU A 172 23.76 -11.79 -1.24
C LEU A 172 23.68 -10.47 -2.04
N THR A 173 24.74 -10.23 -2.81
CA THR A 173 24.88 -9.26 -3.92
C THR A 173 24.72 -7.76 -3.60
N LYS A 174 25.81 -7.16 -3.11
CA LYS A 174 26.09 -5.72 -3.29
C LYS A 174 26.23 -5.42 -4.78
N THR A 175 25.17 -4.97 -5.45
CA THR A 175 25.30 -4.31 -6.76
C THR A 175 25.99 -2.96 -6.55
N LYS A 176 27.28 -2.90 -6.94
CA LYS A 176 27.99 -1.63 -7.11
C LYS A 176 27.16 -0.71 -8.01
N PRO A 177 27.13 0.62 -7.78
CA PRO A 177 26.58 1.54 -8.76
C PRO A 177 27.34 1.31 -10.08
N ARG A 178 26.63 0.93 -11.14
CA ARG A 178 27.20 0.83 -12.48
C ARG A 178 27.68 2.22 -12.87
N THR A 179 28.98 2.47 -12.72
CA THR A 179 29.67 3.51 -13.48
C THR A 179 29.55 3.13 -14.95
N PHE A 180 28.64 3.77 -15.67
CA PHE A 180 28.56 3.63 -17.12
C PHE A 180 29.86 4.18 -17.70
N HIS A 181 30.64 3.34 -18.37
CA HIS A 181 31.72 3.80 -19.23
C HIS A 181 31.10 4.65 -20.35
N SER A 182 31.25 5.97 -20.25
CA SER A 182 30.73 6.92 -21.24
C SER A 182 31.75 7.12 -22.35
N ASP A 183 31.75 6.24 -23.34
CA ASP A 183 32.26 6.61 -24.66
C ASP A 183 31.09 7.14 -25.47
N ASN A 184 30.86 8.46 -25.42
CA ASN A 184 30.38 9.27 -26.54
C ASN A 184 30.09 10.72 -26.13
N ARG A 185 30.58 11.64 -26.97
CA ARG A 185 30.23 13.04 -27.34
C ARG A 185 28.97 13.78 -26.81
N PHE A 186 28.16 13.23 -25.90
CA PHE A 186 26.98 13.85 -25.29
C PHE A 186 27.27 14.66 -24.01
N SER A 187 28.52 14.68 -23.56
CA SER A 187 28.99 15.33 -22.33
C SER A 187 28.81 16.85 -22.29
N ARG A 188 28.49 17.53 -23.40
CA ARG A 188 28.23 18.98 -23.41
C ARG A 188 26.77 19.38 -23.11
N LEU A 189 25.79 18.51 -23.37
CA LEU A 189 24.37 18.76 -23.01
C LEU A 189 24.07 18.37 -21.55
N ALA A 190 24.76 17.34 -21.04
CA ALA A 190 24.68 16.92 -19.65
C ALA A 190 25.13 18.01 -18.65
N LEU A 191 25.90 19.01 -19.10
CA LEU A 191 26.34 20.14 -18.26
C LEU A 191 25.25 21.18 -17.96
N ARG A 192 24.10 21.15 -18.66
CA ARG A 192 22.99 22.12 -18.46
C ARG A 192 21.71 21.52 -17.88
N LEU A 193 21.54 20.21 -17.95
CA LEU A 193 20.36 19.54 -17.44
C LEU A 193 20.60 19.05 -16.01
N GLN A 194 19.69 19.37 -15.11
CA GLN A 194 19.74 18.89 -13.74
C GLN A 194 18.56 17.94 -13.48
N PRO A 195 18.72 16.92 -12.63
CA PRO A 195 17.57 16.14 -12.17
C PRO A 195 16.62 17.02 -11.36
N THR A 196 15.34 16.67 -11.35
CA THR A 196 14.37 17.28 -10.42
C THR A 196 14.77 17.03 -8.97
N SER A 197 14.32 17.92 -8.09
CA SER A 197 14.54 17.88 -6.65
C SER A 197 14.11 16.53 -6.05
N PRO A 198 14.81 15.98 -5.05
CA PRO A 198 14.38 14.77 -4.36
C PRO A 198 12.95 14.92 -3.82
N GLY A 199 12.12 13.89 -3.99
CA GLY A 199 10.72 13.92 -3.56
C GLY A 199 9.75 14.63 -4.51
N TYR A 200 10.22 15.41 -5.49
CA TYR A 200 9.34 16.10 -6.46
C TYR A 200 8.37 15.15 -7.18
N ARG A 201 8.90 14.03 -7.70
CA ARG A 201 8.07 13.00 -8.36
C ARG A 201 7.05 12.39 -7.41
N LEU A 202 7.41 12.14 -6.15
CA LEU A 202 6.50 11.56 -5.16
C LEU A 202 5.38 12.54 -4.80
N GLN A 203 5.70 13.81 -4.62
CA GLN A 203 4.71 14.84 -4.35
C GLN A 203 3.67 14.97 -5.46
N LEU A 204 4.11 14.87 -6.73
CA LEU A 204 3.19 14.93 -7.87
C LEU A 204 2.46 13.61 -8.12
N LEU A 205 3.06 12.48 -7.76
CA LEU A 205 2.40 11.19 -7.82
C LEU A 205 1.16 11.14 -6.91
N GLU A 206 1.23 11.72 -5.71
CA GLU A 206 0.08 11.87 -4.80
C GLU A 206 -1.08 12.69 -5.40
N ARG A 207 -0.84 13.47 -6.45
CA ARG A 207 -1.87 14.27 -7.14
C ARG A 207 -2.32 13.65 -8.46
N SER A 208 -1.78 12.49 -8.81
CA SER A 208 -2.11 11.77 -10.04
C SER A 208 -3.14 10.67 -9.76
N ASP A 209 -3.81 10.20 -10.80
CA ASP A 209 -4.77 9.09 -10.74
C ASP A 209 -4.08 7.72 -10.82
N LEU A 210 -2.76 7.70 -10.61
CA LEU A 210 -1.95 6.50 -10.79
C LEU A 210 -2.34 5.39 -9.80
N ALA A 211 -2.60 5.72 -8.52
CA ALA A 211 -3.01 4.72 -7.54
C ALA A 211 -4.35 4.05 -7.91
N GLN A 212 -5.35 4.85 -8.31
CA GLN A 212 -6.63 4.37 -8.79
C GLN A 212 -6.50 3.53 -10.06
N THR A 213 -5.77 3.99 -11.07
CA THR A 213 -5.61 3.25 -12.33
C THR A 213 -4.85 1.94 -12.15
N LEU A 214 -3.84 1.91 -11.28
CA LEU A 214 -3.16 0.68 -10.88
C LEU A 214 -4.11 -0.30 -10.19
N LEU A 215 -4.94 0.15 -9.25
CA LEU A 215 -5.95 -0.70 -8.62
C LEU A 215 -6.92 -1.29 -9.65
N LEU A 216 -7.50 -0.46 -10.52
CA LEU A 216 -8.45 -0.90 -11.56
C LEU A 216 -7.83 -1.91 -12.53
N SER A 217 -6.51 -1.85 -12.75
CA SER A 217 -5.80 -2.81 -13.59
C SER A 217 -5.74 -4.23 -13.02
N MET A 218 -6.07 -4.42 -11.73
CA MET A 218 -6.04 -5.72 -11.07
C MET A 218 -6.94 -6.77 -11.75
N ALA A 219 -8.09 -6.33 -12.30
CA ALA A 219 -9.01 -7.19 -13.07
C ALA A 219 -8.37 -7.74 -14.36
N ALA A 220 -7.40 -7.03 -14.93
CA ALA A 220 -6.71 -7.48 -16.14
C ALA A 220 -5.58 -8.49 -15.87
N LEU A 221 -5.30 -8.80 -14.59
CA LEU A 221 -4.15 -9.61 -14.15
C LEU A 221 -4.53 -11.02 -13.62
N GLU A 222 -5.75 -11.51 -13.87
CA GLU A 222 -6.24 -12.79 -13.32
C GLU A 222 -5.27 -13.96 -13.54
N ASN A 223 -4.65 -14.04 -14.73
CA ASN A 223 -3.72 -15.11 -15.11
C ASN A 223 -2.23 -14.73 -14.95
N GLN A 224 -1.93 -13.66 -14.21
CA GLN A 224 -0.56 -13.12 -14.05
C GLN A 224 -0.21 -12.93 -12.56
N PRO A 225 -0.10 -14.01 -11.76
CA PRO A 225 0.05 -13.90 -10.30
C PRO A 225 1.33 -13.16 -9.88
N GLY A 226 2.43 -13.32 -10.62
CA GLY A 226 3.68 -12.59 -10.33
C GLY A 226 3.55 -11.07 -10.49
N ILE A 227 2.88 -10.63 -11.55
CA ILE A 227 2.63 -9.20 -11.80
C ILE A 227 1.62 -8.65 -10.81
N LYS A 228 0.59 -9.43 -10.47
CA LYS A 228 -0.40 -9.05 -9.46
C LYS A 228 0.21 -8.88 -8.07
N LEU A 229 1.13 -9.75 -7.67
CA LEU A 229 1.89 -9.57 -6.43
C LEU A 229 2.74 -8.30 -6.49
N LEU A 230 3.40 -8.01 -7.61
CA LEU A 230 4.17 -6.78 -7.79
C LEU A 230 3.28 -5.52 -7.73
N LEU A 231 2.06 -5.61 -8.27
CA LEU A 231 1.05 -4.56 -8.19
C LEU A 231 0.63 -4.32 -6.73
N LEU A 232 0.34 -5.39 -5.97
CA LEU A 232 0.02 -5.29 -4.54
C LEU A 232 1.17 -4.67 -3.74
N GLN A 233 2.42 -5.06 -4.02
CA GLN A 233 3.58 -4.42 -3.37
C GLN A 233 3.65 -2.92 -3.68
N THR A 234 3.31 -2.51 -4.89
CA THR A 234 3.30 -1.11 -5.30
C THR A 234 2.15 -0.35 -4.64
N LEU A 235 0.96 -0.92 -4.57
CA LEU A 235 -0.20 -0.35 -3.87
C LEU A 235 0.04 -0.24 -2.35
N GLN A 236 0.77 -1.18 -1.74
CA GLN A 236 1.18 -1.08 -0.34
C GLN A 236 2.11 0.14 -0.13
N ILE A 237 3.09 0.34 -1.02
CA ILE A 237 3.98 1.50 -0.93
C ILE A 237 3.18 2.81 -1.09
N LEU A 238 2.27 2.86 -2.07
CA LEU A 238 1.39 4.01 -2.32
C LEU A 238 0.51 4.35 -1.12
N SER A 239 -0.10 3.33 -0.49
CA SER A 239 -0.97 3.51 0.69
C SER A 239 -0.21 3.81 1.98
N SER A 240 1.05 3.38 2.09
CA SER A 240 1.92 3.66 3.25
C SER A 240 2.44 5.10 3.30
N SER A 241 2.25 5.88 2.23
CA SER A 241 2.74 7.25 2.19
C SER A 241 2.07 8.09 3.27
N SER A 242 2.78 9.07 3.82
CA SER A 242 2.25 9.93 4.90
C SER A 242 1.11 10.84 4.45
N VAL A 243 0.89 10.98 3.14
CA VAL A 243 -0.09 11.87 2.52
C VAL A 243 -1.35 11.08 2.17
N ASN A 244 -2.53 11.63 2.46
CA ASN A 244 -3.80 10.91 2.37
C ASN A 244 -4.38 10.78 0.94
N MET A 245 -3.73 11.36 -0.08
CA MET A 245 -4.35 11.47 -1.41
C MET A 245 -4.40 10.13 -2.14
N ASN A 246 -3.31 9.35 -2.10
CA ASN A 246 -3.30 8.01 -2.68
C ASN A 246 -4.33 7.07 -2.03
N CYS A 247 -4.45 7.06 -0.69
CA CYS A 247 -5.48 6.27 0.00
C CYS A 247 -6.90 6.68 -0.40
N ALA A 248 -7.17 7.99 -0.49
CA ALA A 248 -8.45 8.50 -0.96
C ALA A 248 -8.76 8.06 -2.41
N SER A 249 -7.77 8.12 -3.30
CA SER A 249 -7.89 7.66 -4.70
C SER A 249 -8.18 6.15 -4.78
N ILE A 250 -7.50 5.35 -3.97
CA ILE A 250 -7.75 3.90 -3.85
C ILE A 250 -9.19 3.64 -3.36
N LEU A 251 -9.66 4.36 -2.34
CA LEU A 251 -11.01 4.19 -1.80
C LEU A 251 -12.10 4.61 -2.77
N GLN A 252 -11.93 5.75 -3.46
CA GLN A 252 -12.88 6.20 -4.49
C GLN A 252 -13.12 5.17 -5.60
N ALA A 253 -12.14 4.30 -5.84
CA ALA A 253 -12.20 3.23 -6.82
C ALA A 253 -12.65 1.87 -6.25
N GLY A 254 -13.21 1.83 -5.03
CA GLY A 254 -13.64 0.57 -4.38
C GLY A 254 -12.47 -0.30 -3.93
N GLY A 255 -11.35 0.33 -3.55
CA GLY A 255 -10.10 -0.38 -3.30
C GLY A 255 -10.12 -1.33 -2.11
N ALA A 256 -10.86 -1.03 -1.04
CA ALA A 256 -10.91 -1.95 0.10
C ALA A 256 -11.62 -3.26 -0.28
N GLU A 257 -12.75 -3.16 -0.99
CA GLU A 257 -13.46 -4.32 -1.53
C GLU A 257 -12.58 -5.09 -2.52
N THR A 258 -12.00 -4.40 -3.50
CA THR A 258 -11.16 -5.03 -4.53
C THR A 258 -9.97 -5.78 -3.93
N ILE A 259 -9.29 -5.21 -2.93
CA ILE A 259 -8.16 -5.85 -2.25
C ILE A 259 -8.63 -7.07 -1.43
N CYS A 260 -9.75 -6.93 -0.71
CA CYS A 260 -10.32 -8.02 0.08
C CYS A 260 -10.71 -9.23 -0.78
N LEU A 261 -11.36 -9.01 -1.93
CA LEU A 261 -11.78 -10.08 -2.83
C LEU A 261 -10.60 -10.86 -3.45
N HIS A 262 -9.40 -10.29 -3.44
CA HIS A 262 -8.20 -10.89 -4.03
C HIS A 262 -7.16 -11.38 -3.02
N MET A 263 -7.40 -11.19 -1.72
CA MET A 263 -6.41 -11.52 -0.69
C MET A 263 -6.15 -13.02 -0.51
N ASN A 264 -7.09 -13.87 -0.92
CA ASN A 264 -7.01 -15.34 -0.82
C ASN A 264 -6.51 -16.03 -2.09
N GLN A 265 -5.99 -15.28 -3.07
CA GLN A 265 -5.48 -15.90 -4.28
C GLN A 265 -4.28 -16.82 -3.97
N PRO A 266 -4.13 -17.94 -4.72
CA PRO A 266 -3.04 -18.88 -4.49
C PRO A 266 -1.66 -18.22 -4.59
N ASP A 267 -0.93 -18.22 -3.48
CA ASP A 267 0.46 -17.75 -3.42
C ASP A 267 1.27 -18.65 -2.47
N PRO A 268 2.19 -19.48 -3.00
CA PRO A 268 3.05 -20.34 -2.17
C PRO A 268 3.90 -19.58 -1.15
N ASN A 269 4.15 -18.29 -1.36
CA ASN A 269 4.96 -17.47 -0.47
C ASN A 269 4.13 -16.75 0.61
N GLY A 270 2.79 -16.80 0.54
CA GLY A 270 1.88 -16.12 1.46
C GLY A 270 1.95 -14.58 1.42
N GLN A 271 2.63 -13.99 0.42
CA GLN A 271 2.78 -12.55 0.32
C GLN A 271 1.49 -11.86 -0.12
N VAL A 272 0.67 -12.48 -0.97
CA VAL A 272 -0.59 -11.86 -1.43
C VAL A 272 -1.47 -11.48 -0.25
N LEU A 273 -1.71 -12.40 0.68
CA LEU A 273 -2.52 -12.15 1.87
C LEU A 273 -1.88 -11.07 2.75
N PHE A 274 -0.58 -11.21 3.05
CA PHE A 274 0.14 -10.25 3.88
C PHE A 274 0.07 -8.81 3.32
N ARG A 275 0.37 -8.63 2.02
CA ARG A 275 0.35 -7.32 1.36
C ARG A 275 -1.07 -6.75 1.31
N SER A 276 -2.07 -7.60 1.09
CA SER A 276 -3.48 -7.19 1.07
C SER A 276 -3.94 -6.70 2.43
N SER A 277 -3.62 -7.44 3.51
CA SER A 277 -3.93 -7.02 4.89
C SER A 277 -3.26 -5.70 5.26
N GLU A 278 -2.00 -5.50 4.85
CA GLU A 278 -1.27 -4.24 5.07
C GLU A 278 -1.90 -3.06 4.31
N ILE A 279 -2.34 -3.25 3.07
CA ILE A 279 -3.05 -2.21 2.32
C ILE A 279 -4.36 -1.86 3.04
N LEU A 280 -5.16 -2.86 3.44
CA LEU A 280 -6.40 -2.62 4.17
C LEU A 280 -6.16 -1.88 5.49
N TRP A 281 -5.09 -2.24 6.21
CA TRP A 281 -4.68 -1.54 7.43
C TRP A 281 -4.34 -0.08 7.16
N ASN A 282 -3.50 0.19 6.15
CA ASN A 282 -3.15 1.56 5.76
C ASN A 282 -4.39 2.39 5.40
N LEU A 283 -5.39 1.80 4.74
CA LEU A 283 -6.64 2.48 4.43
C LEU A 283 -7.46 2.76 5.71
N LEU A 284 -7.54 1.80 6.63
CA LEU A 284 -8.25 1.94 7.91
C LEU A 284 -7.64 3.05 8.79
N GLU A 285 -6.32 3.20 8.80
CA GLU A 285 -5.63 4.26 9.55
C GLU A 285 -6.01 5.67 9.05
N ARG A 286 -6.46 5.81 7.79
CA ARG A 286 -6.89 7.09 7.20
C ARG A 286 -8.36 7.41 7.45
N GLY A 287 -9.18 6.41 7.74
CA GLY A 287 -10.60 6.55 8.03
C GLY A 287 -11.34 5.23 7.92
N SER A 288 -12.02 4.82 8.98
CA SER A 288 -12.64 3.49 9.06
C SER A 288 -14.04 3.42 8.44
N THR A 289 -14.76 4.53 8.31
CA THR A 289 -16.18 4.52 7.90
C THR A 289 -16.38 4.05 6.47
N GLU A 290 -15.66 4.65 5.51
CA GLU A 290 -15.76 4.28 4.09
C GLU A 290 -15.17 2.89 3.84
N VAL A 291 -14.06 2.56 4.49
CA VAL A 291 -13.41 1.25 4.37
C VAL A 291 -14.34 0.14 4.87
N THR A 292 -14.92 0.29 6.06
CA THR A 292 -15.85 -0.71 6.62
C THR A 292 -17.12 -0.82 5.77
N ALA A 293 -17.60 0.27 5.17
CA ALA A 293 -18.73 0.22 4.23
C ALA A 293 -18.39 -0.63 2.99
N GLN A 294 -17.21 -0.45 2.39
CA GLN A 294 -16.76 -1.26 1.24
C GLN A 294 -16.53 -2.73 1.63
N LEU A 295 -16.03 -3.01 2.84
CA LEU A 295 -15.78 -4.38 3.31
C LEU A 295 -17.03 -5.12 3.82
N SER A 296 -18.18 -4.44 3.91
CA SER A 296 -19.43 -5.04 4.41
C SER A 296 -20.23 -5.80 3.35
N SER A 297 -19.68 -6.05 2.15
CA SER A 297 -20.30 -6.94 1.16
C SER A 297 -20.16 -8.42 1.58
N MET A 298 -21.10 -9.27 1.14
CA MET A 298 -21.12 -10.69 1.50
C MET A 298 -19.84 -11.39 1.05
N GLU A 299 -19.39 -11.07 -0.16
CA GLU A 299 -18.17 -11.59 -0.78
C GLU A 299 -16.92 -11.19 0.01
N CYS A 300 -16.84 -9.94 0.49
CA CYS A 300 -15.76 -9.48 1.36
C CYS A 300 -15.74 -10.23 2.70
N VAL A 301 -16.90 -10.38 3.34
CA VAL A 301 -16.99 -11.08 4.63
C VAL A 301 -16.61 -12.55 4.49
N ILE A 302 -17.02 -13.21 3.40
CA ILE A 302 -16.61 -14.59 3.09
C ILE A 302 -15.10 -14.65 2.83
N SER A 303 -14.53 -13.72 2.07
CA SER A 303 -13.09 -13.67 1.82
C SER A 303 -12.30 -13.51 3.14
N LEU A 304 -12.69 -12.59 4.02
CA LEU A 304 -12.07 -12.41 5.33
C LEU A 304 -12.19 -13.65 6.22
N LYS A 305 -13.36 -14.30 6.20
CA LYS A 305 -13.61 -15.56 6.92
C LYS A 305 -12.64 -16.65 6.48
N GLU A 306 -12.51 -16.86 5.17
CA GLU A 306 -11.60 -17.87 4.62
C GLU A 306 -10.14 -17.57 4.97
N ALA A 307 -9.72 -16.31 4.82
CA ALA A 307 -8.39 -15.85 5.17
C ALA A 307 -8.07 -16.11 6.66
N PHE A 308 -8.98 -15.69 7.54
CA PHE A 308 -8.84 -15.84 8.98
C PHE A 308 -8.78 -17.31 9.39
N LEU A 309 -9.70 -18.15 8.88
CA LEU A 309 -9.72 -19.58 9.18
C LEU A 309 -8.45 -20.29 8.68
N HIS A 310 -7.96 -19.92 7.49
CA HIS A 310 -6.74 -20.48 6.95
C HIS A 310 -5.54 -20.17 7.86
N GLN A 311 -5.39 -18.92 8.30
CA GLN A 311 -4.33 -18.52 9.23
C GLN A 311 -4.50 -19.15 10.62
N LEU A 312 -5.74 -19.27 11.10
CA LEU A 312 -6.03 -19.87 12.40
C LEU A 312 -5.70 -21.37 12.46
N ILE A 313 -5.96 -22.10 11.38
CA ILE A 313 -5.80 -23.57 11.33
C ILE A 313 -4.39 -23.98 10.88
N ASN A 314 -3.82 -23.26 9.89
CA ASN A 314 -2.57 -23.64 9.23
C ASN A 314 -1.39 -22.72 9.57
N GLY A 315 -1.65 -21.54 10.15
CA GLY A 315 -0.62 -20.58 10.53
C GLY A 315 0.01 -20.90 11.88
N PHE A 316 1.33 -21.11 11.90
CA PHE A 316 2.06 -21.47 13.11
C PHE A 316 3.29 -20.58 13.36
N ARG A 317 3.76 -19.85 12.34
CA ARG A 317 4.86 -18.91 12.51
C ARG A 317 4.35 -17.65 13.22
N HIS A 318 5.24 -16.94 13.89
CA HIS A 318 4.88 -15.69 14.56
C HIS A 318 4.21 -14.68 13.59
N SER A 319 4.73 -14.57 12.37
CA SER A 319 4.14 -13.74 11.31
C SER A 319 2.70 -14.14 10.96
N ASP A 320 2.41 -15.44 10.95
CA ASP A 320 1.10 -15.98 10.61
C ASP A 320 0.10 -15.65 11.72
N LEU A 321 0.54 -15.76 12.98
CA LEU A 321 -0.27 -15.42 14.15
C LEU A 321 -0.55 -13.91 14.25
N GLN A 322 0.41 -13.06 13.89
CA GLN A 322 0.20 -11.62 13.77
C GLN A 322 -0.82 -11.33 12.66
N LEU A 323 -0.63 -11.91 11.47
CA LEU A 323 -1.55 -11.72 10.35
C LEU A 323 -2.98 -12.18 10.67
N ARG A 324 -3.14 -13.32 11.35
CA ARG A 324 -4.42 -13.78 11.90
C ARG A 324 -5.07 -12.72 12.79
N ASN A 325 -4.27 -12.11 13.66
CA ASN A 325 -4.73 -11.08 14.58
C ASN A 325 -5.12 -9.80 13.83
N ASP A 326 -4.36 -9.39 12.83
CA ASP A 326 -4.67 -8.23 11.98
C ASP A 326 -6.00 -8.42 11.24
N LEU A 327 -6.22 -9.62 10.68
CA LEU A 327 -7.51 -9.99 10.06
C LEU A 327 -8.68 -9.93 11.05
N LEU A 328 -8.45 -10.33 12.31
CA LEU A 328 -9.46 -10.24 13.36
C LEU A 328 -9.74 -8.78 13.75
N VAL A 329 -8.74 -7.89 13.74
CA VAL A 329 -8.98 -6.45 13.94
C VAL A 329 -9.85 -5.89 12.83
N ILE A 330 -9.55 -6.19 11.56
CA ILE A 330 -10.39 -5.77 10.41
C ILE A 330 -11.82 -6.28 10.58
N THR A 331 -11.98 -7.56 10.92
CA THR A 331 -13.28 -8.19 11.19
C THR A 331 -14.02 -7.49 12.34
N THR A 332 -13.31 -7.10 13.39
CA THR A 332 -13.87 -6.38 14.56
C THR A 332 -14.37 -4.99 14.18
N LEU A 333 -13.68 -4.29 13.27
CA LEU A 333 -14.12 -3.00 12.77
C LEU A 333 -15.38 -3.13 11.90
N ILE A 334 -15.46 -4.17 11.06
CA ILE A 334 -16.67 -4.49 10.29
C ILE A 334 -17.84 -4.82 11.21
N ALA A 335 -17.61 -5.57 12.29
CA ALA A 335 -18.64 -5.87 13.29
C ALA A 335 -19.27 -4.63 13.95
N GLY A 336 -18.53 -3.51 13.99
CA GLY A 336 -19.04 -2.23 14.47
C GLY A 336 -19.95 -1.50 13.47
N ASN A 337 -19.97 -1.92 12.20
CA ASN A 337 -20.82 -1.34 11.16
C ASN A 337 -22.26 -1.92 11.26
N PRO A 338 -23.31 -1.07 11.29
CA PRO A 338 -24.69 -1.54 11.33
C PRO A 338 -25.10 -2.45 10.15
N ASN A 339 -24.40 -2.35 9.02
CA ASN A 339 -24.66 -3.16 7.81
C ASN A 339 -23.76 -4.41 7.73
N SER A 340 -23.12 -4.79 8.84
CA SER A 340 -22.26 -5.96 8.91
C SER A 340 -23.02 -7.25 8.57
N LEU A 341 -22.47 -8.06 7.66
CA LEU A 341 -23.04 -9.35 7.24
C LEU A 341 -22.38 -10.56 7.93
N LEU A 342 -21.81 -10.35 9.14
CA LEU A 342 -21.11 -11.41 9.87
C LEU A 342 -22.03 -12.56 10.29
N ILE A 343 -23.32 -12.28 10.55
CA ILE A 343 -24.29 -13.29 10.95
C ILE A 343 -24.75 -14.10 9.73
N GLU A 344 -25.14 -13.41 8.66
CA GLU A 344 -25.64 -13.98 7.40
C GLU A 344 -24.59 -14.86 6.72
N SER A 345 -23.31 -14.49 6.80
CA SER A 345 -22.18 -15.27 6.28
C SER A 345 -21.81 -16.49 7.14
N LEU A 346 -22.49 -16.69 8.28
CA LEU A 346 -22.17 -17.67 9.32
C LEU A 346 -20.78 -17.50 9.93
N PHE A 347 -20.10 -16.37 9.70
CA PHE A 347 -18.78 -16.13 10.26
C PHE A 347 -18.87 -15.84 11.76
N ALA A 348 -19.90 -15.09 12.20
CA ALA A 348 -20.18 -14.81 13.61
C ALA A 348 -20.27 -16.10 14.44
N LYS A 349 -20.97 -17.12 13.95
CA LYS A 349 -21.08 -18.42 14.64
C LYS A 349 -19.72 -19.06 14.89
N GLN A 350 -18.81 -19.01 13.91
CA GLN A 350 -17.45 -19.55 14.08
C GLN A 350 -16.63 -18.71 15.06
N LEU A 351 -16.73 -17.37 14.98
CA LEU A 351 -16.04 -16.46 15.89
C LEU A 351 -16.48 -16.67 17.34
N VAL A 352 -17.78 -16.88 17.59
CA VAL A 352 -18.32 -17.20 18.92
C VAL A 352 -17.76 -18.53 19.43
N VAL A 353 -17.72 -19.56 18.59
CA VAL A 353 -17.14 -20.86 18.94
C VAL A 353 -15.65 -20.73 19.30
N PHE A 354 -14.88 -19.90 18.59
CA PHE A 354 -13.49 -19.63 18.93
C PHE A 354 -13.35 -18.81 20.23
N ALA A 355 -14.28 -17.89 20.49
CA ALA A 355 -14.30 -17.09 21.70
C ALA A 355 -14.54 -17.92 22.98
N THR A 356 -15.31 -19.02 22.89
CA THR A 356 -15.62 -19.92 24.03
C THR A 356 -14.65 -21.10 24.16
N PHE A 357 -13.73 -21.27 23.20
CA PHE A 357 -12.65 -22.26 23.28
C PHE A 357 -11.44 -21.69 24.03
N PRO A 358 -10.75 -22.46 24.90
CA PRO A 358 -10.94 -23.89 25.21
C PRO A 358 -11.79 -24.18 26.46
N GLU A 359 -12.56 -23.21 26.95
CA GLU A 359 -13.34 -23.35 28.17
C GLU A 359 -14.45 -24.39 28.03
N LEU A 360 -15.14 -24.36 26.88
CA LEU A 360 -16.21 -25.30 26.56
C LEU A 360 -15.74 -26.34 25.54
N LYS A 361 -16.14 -27.60 25.76
CA LYS A 361 -15.99 -28.65 24.76
C LYS A 361 -17.00 -28.40 23.64
N SER A 362 -16.51 -28.14 22.44
CA SER A 362 -17.35 -28.01 21.24
C SER A 362 -17.25 -29.27 20.39
N HIS A 363 -18.37 -29.72 19.83
CA HIS A 363 -18.41 -30.75 18.80
C HIS A 363 -18.11 -30.19 17.39
N ASN A 364 -17.84 -28.89 17.28
CA ASN A 364 -17.54 -28.25 16.00
C ASN A 364 -16.21 -28.80 15.44
N PRO A 365 -16.21 -29.39 14.21
CA PRO A 365 -15.01 -29.93 13.59
C PRO A 365 -13.87 -28.92 13.48
N LEU A 366 -14.17 -27.62 13.34
CA LEU A 366 -13.17 -26.55 13.24
C LEU A 366 -12.33 -26.42 14.51
N VAL A 367 -12.91 -26.70 15.67
CA VAL A 367 -12.23 -26.61 16.97
C VAL A 367 -11.42 -27.87 17.26
N SER A 368 -11.82 -29.02 16.71
CA SER A 368 -11.14 -30.30 16.94
C SER A 368 -9.67 -30.28 16.50
N ASN A 369 -9.34 -29.48 15.48
CA ASN A 369 -7.99 -29.33 14.95
C ASN A 369 -7.27 -28.07 15.46
N LEU A 370 -7.96 -27.20 16.21
CA LEU A 370 -7.39 -25.95 16.69
C LEU A 370 -6.40 -26.21 17.84
N LYS A 371 -5.17 -25.73 17.68
CA LYS A 371 -4.11 -25.84 18.70
C LYS A 371 -3.67 -24.45 19.13
N LEU A 372 -3.94 -24.10 20.39
CA LEU A 372 -3.38 -22.90 21.01
C LEU A 372 -1.97 -23.20 21.54
N SER A 373 -1.06 -22.29 21.25
CA SER A 373 0.31 -22.28 21.75
C SER A 373 0.46 -21.51 23.07
N TYR A 374 -0.58 -20.73 23.45
CA TYR A 374 -0.61 -19.89 24.66
C TYR A 374 0.47 -18.80 24.67
N ASN A 375 0.93 -18.40 23.49
CA ASN A 375 1.85 -17.27 23.34
C ASN A 375 1.11 -15.92 23.41
N ASN A 376 1.85 -14.82 23.29
CA ASN A 376 1.29 -13.47 23.35
C ASN A 376 0.29 -13.18 22.20
N GLU A 377 0.49 -13.76 21.02
CA GLU A 377 -0.43 -13.58 19.90
C GLU A 377 -1.76 -14.31 20.13
N ASP A 378 -1.75 -15.49 20.76
CA ASP A 378 -2.96 -16.19 21.19
C ASP A 378 -3.71 -15.42 22.30
N LEU A 379 -2.98 -14.79 23.22
CA LEU A 379 -3.57 -13.91 24.23
C LEU A 379 -4.30 -12.73 23.59
N LYS A 380 -3.63 -12.03 22.65
CA LYS A 380 -4.23 -10.92 21.89
C LYS A 380 -5.47 -11.38 21.15
N MET A 381 -5.40 -12.52 20.46
CA MET A 381 -6.55 -13.10 19.77
C MET A 381 -7.73 -13.32 20.74
N LYS A 382 -7.47 -13.96 21.89
CA LYS A 382 -8.52 -14.24 22.89
C LYS A 382 -9.18 -12.95 23.36
N LYS A 383 -8.39 -11.92 23.69
CA LYS A 383 -8.91 -10.61 24.13
C LYS A 383 -9.76 -9.94 23.04
N MET A 384 -9.31 -9.99 21.78
CA MET A 384 -10.06 -9.44 20.65
C MET A 384 -11.37 -10.19 20.39
N LEU A 385 -11.37 -11.52 20.48
CA LEU A 385 -12.60 -12.33 20.38
C LEU A 385 -13.60 -11.96 21.49
N LEU A 386 -13.15 -11.77 22.73
CA LEU A 386 -14.02 -11.35 23.83
C LEU A 386 -14.57 -9.93 23.64
N ASN A 387 -13.79 -9.02 23.06
CA ASN A 387 -14.25 -7.67 22.70
C ASN A 387 -15.26 -7.71 21.54
N LEU A 388 -15.02 -8.57 20.54
CA LEU A 388 -15.93 -8.77 19.42
C LEU A 388 -17.32 -9.22 19.87
N LEU A 389 -17.40 -10.05 20.92
CA LEU A 389 -18.68 -10.46 21.50
C LEU A 389 -19.51 -9.26 21.98
N VAL A 390 -18.88 -8.23 22.55
CA VAL A 390 -19.56 -7.00 22.99
C VAL A 390 -20.05 -6.18 21.81
N LEU A 391 -19.26 -6.09 20.73
CA LEU A 391 -19.66 -5.32 19.54
C LEU A 391 -20.87 -5.95 18.84
N MET A 392 -20.85 -7.27 18.65
CA MET A 392 -21.93 -8.00 18.00
C MET A 392 -23.19 -8.11 18.88
N SER A 393 -23.12 -7.87 20.19
CA SER A 393 -24.26 -8.03 21.11
C SER A 393 -25.40 -7.03 20.89
N LYS A 394 -25.21 -6.05 20.01
CA LYS A 394 -26.28 -5.14 19.56
C LYS A 394 -27.29 -5.83 18.65
N ASP A 395 -26.91 -6.96 18.05
CA ASP A 395 -27.77 -7.76 17.19
C ASP A 395 -28.42 -8.90 17.98
N LEU A 396 -29.75 -9.01 17.90
CA LEU A 396 -30.52 -10.06 18.56
C LEU A 396 -30.17 -11.46 18.04
N ALA A 397 -29.84 -11.60 16.76
CA ALA A 397 -29.42 -12.88 16.19
C ALA A 397 -28.06 -13.32 16.75
N ALA A 398 -27.17 -12.38 17.08
CA ALA A 398 -25.92 -12.70 17.76
C ALA A 398 -26.16 -13.20 19.19
N LEU A 399 -27.11 -12.61 19.93
CA LEU A 399 -27.48 -13.08 21.27
C LEU A 399 -28.02 -14.52 21.24
N GLN A 400 -28.76 -14.89 20.19
CA GLN A 400 -29.20 -16.27 20.00
C GLN A 400 -28.02 -17.24 19.81
N LEU A 401 -27.00 -16.84 19.03
CA LEU A 401 -25.75 -17.61 18.92
C LEU A 401 -25.04 -17.73 20.27
N TYR A 402 -25.07 -16.67 21.09
CA TYR A 402 -24.41 -16.68 22.41
C TYR A 402 -25.07 -17.66 23.37
N LYS A 403 -26.39 -17.78 23.29
CA LYS A 403 -27.16 -18.77 24.04
C LYS A 403 -26.84 -20.19 23.58
N GLU A 404 -26.84 -20.43 22.27
CA GLU A 404 -26.50 -21.75 21.68
C GLU A 404 -25.09 -22.21 22.10
N GLU A 405 -24.10 -21.32 21.98
CA GLU A 405 -22.70 -21.61 22.28
C GLU A 405 -22.32 -21.36 23.76
N ARG A 406 -23.31 -21.09 24.62
CA ARG A 406 -23.18 -20.91 26.07
C ARG A 406 -22.09 -19.90 26.48
N VAL A 407 -22.06 -18.75 25.81
CA VAL A 407 -21.02 -17.72 25.99
C VAL A 407 -20.90 -17.26 27.45
N LEU A 408 -22.01 -17.03 28.15
CA LEU A 408 -21.96 -16.61 29.56
C LEU A 408 -21.32 -17.65 30.47
N LEU A 409 -21.57 -18.94 30.22
CA LEU A 409 -20.92 -20.01 30.98
C LEU A 409 -19.40 -20.01 30.72
N ALA A 410 -18.99 -19.83 29.46
CA ALA A 410 -17.58 -19.76 29.10
C ALA A 410 -16.88 -18.56 29.77
N LEU A 411 -17.52 -17.39 29.77
CA LEU A 411 -17.02 -16.19 30.46
C LEU A 411 -16.89 -16.44 31.96
N LEU A 412 -17.90 -17.00 32.60
CA LEU A 412 -17.84 -17.33 34.04
C LEU A 412 -16.76 -18.37 34.35
N MET A 413 -16.46 -19.30 33.43
CA MET A 413 -15.32 -20.22 33.58
C MET A 413 -13.97 -19.50 33.51
N LEU A 414 -13.81 -18.51 32.63
CA LEU A 414 -12.61 -17.65 32.57
C LEU A 414 -12.45 -16.81 33.84
N VAL A 415 -13.56 -16.44 34.46
CA VAL A 415 -13.60 -15.58 35.65
C VAL A 415 -13.30 -16.35 36.96
N ARG A 416 -13.38 -17.68 36.97
CA ARG A 416 -13.18 -18.46 38.20
C ARG A 416 -11.78 -18.27 38.83
N PRO A 417 -11.67 -18.39 40.17
CA PRO A 417 -10.38 -18.42 40.85
C PRO A 417 -9.44 -19.48 40.26
N PRO A 418 -8.13 -19.19 40.11
CA PRO A 418 -7.15 -20.14 39.57
C PRO A 418 -7.14 -21.49 40.32
N ALA A 419 -7.29 -21.44 41.64
CA ALA A 419 -7.31 -22.61 42.54
C ALA A 419 -8.57 -23.47 42.41
N ALA A 420 -9.67 -22.93 41.86
CA ALA A 420 -10.95 -23.62 41.72
C ALA A 420 -11.07 -24.45 40.43
N SER A 421 -10.02 -24.50 39.59
CA SER A 421 -10.02 -25.28 38.35
C SER A 421 -9.64 -26.76 38.61
N PRO A 422 -10.59 -27.73 38.56
CA PRO A 422 -10.35 -29.08 39.07
C PRO A 422 -9.52 -29.98 38.14
N GLU A 423 -9.04 -29.48 36.99
CA GLU A 423 -8.44 -30.35 35.98
C GLU A 423 -6.91 -30.20 35.92
N ARG A 424 -6.24 -31.30 36.28
CA ARG A 424 -4.89 -31.66 35.83
C ARG A 424 -4.84 -31.77 34.30
N ARG A 425 -5.06 -30.67 33.58
CA ARG A 425 -4.65 -30.54 32.18
C ARG A 425 -3.13 -30.39 32.20
N SER A 426 -2.44 -31.21 31.41
CA SER A 426 -0.98 -31.21 31.21
C SER A 426 -0.37 -29.81 31.36
N ALA A 427 0.70 -29.69 32.14
CA ALA A 427 1.39 -28.43 32.47
C ALA A 427 1.85 -27.61 31.24
N SER A 428 1.76 -28.16 30.02
CA SER A 428 2.17 -27.53 28.78
C SER A 428 1.10 -26.67 28.08
N ARG A 429 -0.17 -26.65 28.53
CA ARG A 429 -1.27 -25.94 27.83
C ARG A 429 -2.10 -25.06 28.76
N LYS A 430 -1.45 -24.06 29.37
CA LYS A 430 -2.09 -23.09 30.26
C LYS A 430 -1.48 -21.70 30.06
N TRP A 431 -2.29 -20.66 30.26
CA TRP A 431 -1.82 -19.29 30.37
C TRP A 431 -0.83 -19.14 31.55
N SER A 432 0.13 -18.22 31.44
CA SER A 432 0.90 -17.80 32.61
C SER A 432 -0.01 -17.07 33.60
N SER A 433 0.43 -16.88 34.86
CA SER A 433 -0.37 -16.18 35.88
C SER A 433 -0.79 -14.79 35.42
N ALA A 434 0.13 -14.02 34.84
CA ALA A 434 -0.15 -12.67 34.34
C ALA A 434 -1.11 -12.68 33.14
N GLN A 435 -0.90 -13.61 32.19
CA GLN A 435 -1.80 -13.76 31.04
C GLN A 435 -3.20 -14.19 31.48
N GLN A 436 -3.31 -15.07 32.47
CA GLN A 436 -4.59 -15.52 33.02
C GLN A 436 -5.35 -14.36 33.67
N GLU A 437 -4.66 -13.50 34.41
CA GLU A 437 -5.24 -12.28 34.99
C GLU A 437 -5.74 -11.33 33.89
N GLU A 438 -4.96 -11.10 32.83
CA GLU A 438 -5.41 -10.28 31.70
C GLU A 438 -6.67 -10.84 31.01
N VAL A 439 -6.72 -12.17 30.79
CA VAL A 439 -7.91 -12.82 30.21
C VAL A 439 -9.09 -12.74 31.16
N GLN A 440 -8.88 -12.92 32.47
CA GLN A 440 -9.92 -12.83 33.50
C GLN A 440 -10.52 -11.41 33.56
N LEU A 441 -9.68 -10.38 33.54
CA LEU A 441 -10.12 -8.98 33.48
C LEU A 441 -10.91 -8.67 32.21
N GLN A 442 -10.44 -9.15 31.06
CA GLN A 442 -11.17 -8.99 29.80
C GLN A 442 -12.51 -9.73 29.83
N ALA A 443 -12.56 -10.94 30.40
CA ALA A 443 -13.79 -11.72 30.54
C ALA A 443 -14.78 -11.04 31.50
N LEU A 444 -14.32 -10.46 32.60
CA LEU A 444 -15.14 -9.64 33.50
C LEU A 444 -15.72 -8.43 32.77
N ALA A 445 -14.91 -7.70 32.01
CA ALA A 445 -15.37 -6.55 31.24
C ALA A 445 -16.46 -6.95 30.21
N THR A 446 -16.23 -8.05 29.48
CA THR A 446 -17.23 -8.61 28.55
C THR A 446 -18.49 -9.06 29.29
N LEU A 447 -18.36 -9.72 30.45
CA LEU A 447 -19.50 -10.15 31.27
C LEU A 447 -20.32 -8.96 31.77
N CYS A 448 -19.68 -7.86 32.19
CA CYS A 448 -20.37 -6.63 32.59
C CYS A 448 -21.25 -6.06 31.46
N SER A 449 -20.86 -6.23 30.20
CA SER A 449 -21.66 -5.80 29.05
C SER A 449 -22.76 -6.79 28.69
N LEU A 450 -22.50 -8.10 28.76
CA LEU A 450 -23.44 -9.12 28.30
C LEU A 450 -24.46 -9.56 29.36
N ALA A 451 -24.09 -9.59 30.64
CA ALA A 451 -24.96 -10.08 31.72
C ALA A 451 -26.30 -9.31 31.83
N PRO A 452 -26.34 -7.96 31.69
CA PRO A 452 -27.61 -7.22 31.76
C PRO A 452 -28.57 -7.55 30.61
N ILE A 453 -28.05 -7.82 29.41
CA ILE A 453 -28.85 -8.11 28.22
C ILE A 453 -29.19 -9.60 28.06
N MET A 454 -28.46 -10.48 28.75
CA MET A 454 -28.66 -11.94 28.77
C MET A 454 -28.91 -12.45 30.20
N LEU A 455 -29.81 -11.77 30.92
CA LEU A 455 -30.02 -12.00 32.35
C LEU A 455 -30.44 -13.44 32.69
N GLU A 456 -31.33 -14.04 31.91
CA GLU A 456 -31.81 -15.41 32.16
C GLU A 456 -30.66 -16.42 32.07
N ASP A 457 -29.85 -16.34 31.02
CA ASP A 457 -28.70 -17.20 30.80
C ASP A 457 -27.64 -16.97 31.90
N TYR A 458 -27.43 -15.73 32.34
CA TYR A 458 -26.52 -15.38 33.44
C TYR A 458 -26.95 -16.04 34.76
N MET A 459 -28.24 -15.93 35.10
CA MET A 459 -28.80 -16.51 36.31
C MET A 459 -28.78 -18.04 36.26
N SER A 460 -29.04 -18.64 35.11
CA SER A 460 -28.96 -20.10 34.91
C SER A 460 -27.55 -20.66 35.17
N CYS A 461 -26.52 -19.85 34.94
CA CYS A 461 -25.11 -20.20 35.19
C CYS A 461 -24.64 -19.90 36.61
N GLN A 462 -25.53 -19.45 37.51
CA GLN A 462 -25.20 -19.01 38.88
C GLN A 462 -24.13 -17.91 38.92
N GLY A 463 -24.20 -16.95 37.99
CA GLY A 463 -23.15 -15.93 37.82
C GLY A 463 -22.77 -15.19 39.11
N ASN A 464 -23.76 -14.80 39.94
CA ASN A 464 -23.50 -14.12 41.21
C ASN A 464 -22.64 -14.96 42.16
N ALA A 465 -22.89 -16.27 42.25
CA ALA A 465 -22.11 -17.16 43.12
C ALA A 465 -20.66 -17.27 42.63
N VAL A 466 -20.44 -17.35 41.31
CA VAL A 466 -19.10 -17.38 40.73
C VAL A 466 -18.33 -16.08 40.98
N LEU A 467 -18.99 -14.92 40.84
CA LEU A 467 -18.36 -13.63 41.10
C LEU A 467 -18.03 -13.41 42.58
N LEU A 468 -18.90 -13.85 43.50
CA LEU A 468 -18.61 -13.81 44.93
C LEU A 468 -17.42 -14.70 45.29
N LEU A 469 -17.35 -15.91 44.74
CA LEU A 469 -16.18 -16.79 44.94
C LEU A 469 -14.88 -16.18 44.42
N LEU A 470 -14.92 -15.42 43.31
CA LEU A 470 -13.76 -14.67 42.84
C LEU A 470 -13.38 -13.56 43.83
N LEU A 471 -14.36 -12.78 44.30
CA LEU A 471 -14.11 -11.69 45.23
C LEU A 471 -13.49 -12.19 46.54
N ASP A 472 -14.02 -13.28 47.11
CA ASP A 472 -13.48 -13.91 48.32
C ASP A 472 -12.02 -14.35 48.11
N TRP A 473 -11.71 -14.93 46.95
CA TRP A 473 -10.34 -15.32 46.61
C TRP A 473 -9.40 -14.11 46.51
N CYS A 474 -9.84 -13.01 45.87
CA CYS A 474 -9.05 -11.78 45.77
C CYS A 474 -8.74 -11.16 47.13
N VAL A 475 -9.71 -11.16 48.05
CA VAL A 475 -9.51 -10.64 49.42
C VAL A 475 -8.52 -11.51 50.19
N ALA A 476 -8.66 -12.84 50.12
CA ALA A 476 -7.75 -13.76 50.80
C ALA A 476 -6.28 -13.64 50.33
N GLN A 477 -6.04 -13.41 49.02
CA GLN A 477 -4.69 -13.18 48.50
C GLN A 477 -4.06 -11.88 49.02
N GLY A 478 -4.87 -10.85 49.30
CA GLY A 478 -4.39 -9.57 49.84
C GLY A 478 -3.95 -9.66 51.30
N GLU A 479 -4.56 -10.55 52.08
CA GLU A 479 -4.20 -10.80 53.48
C GLU A 479 -2.89 -11.61 53.62
N ASP A 480 -2.58 -12.50 52.67
CA ASP A 480 -1.33 -13.27 52.63
C ASP A 480 -0.11 -12.46 52.12
N ALA A 481 -0.34 -11.28 51.52
CA ALA A 481 0.71 -10.40 50.96
C ALA A 481 1.05 -9.19 51.86
N MET A 482 0.31 -8.99 52.95
CA MET A 482 0.64 -8.06 54.05
C MET A 482 1.39 -8.79 55.16
#